data_AF-A0A822BSU0-F1
#
_entry.id   AF-A0A822BSU0-F1
#
_cell.length_a   1.000
_cell.length_b   1.000
_cell.length_c   1.000
_cell.angle_alpha   90.00
_cell.angle_beta   90.00
_cell.angle_gamma   90.00
#
_symmetry.space_group_name_H-M   'P 1'
#
loop_
_entity.id
_entity.type
_entity.pdbx_description
1 polymer ?
#
loop_
_entity_poly.entity_id
_entity_poly.type
_entity_poly.pdbx_seq_one_letter_code
_entity_poly.pdbx_strand_id
1 'polypeptide(L)'
;GSTDSNINDIKKNLLKLKELNNKQSHTICIVGLEKAGKSTFINALLGYELLPTASERCTQIRTVLKPTFEDDGQQLFATVKFYDDQEFRVFFDKMTKKTDENQQQFDQRKGKVMEEREIIKGKFPEEHFYITGRIDENRQRAGIIDQLHKYITGEVYVNIIKEIAIYTDRLPGMYSKRRMN
;
A
#
# COMPACT_ATOMS: atom_id res chain seq x y z
N GLY A 1 37.49 -0.37 -31.62
CA GLY A 1 37.73 0.94 -30.95
C GLY A 1 36.43 1.67 -30.63
N SER A 2 35.77 2.23 -31.65
CA SER A 2 34.46 2.91 -31.52
C SER A 2 33.28 2.02 -31.95
N THR A 3 33.48 1.16 -32.96
CA THR A 3 32.45 0.27 -33.51
C THR A 3 32.00 -0.82 -32.54
N ASP A 4 32.92 -1.39 -31.76
CA ASP A 4 32.62 -2.43 -30.77
C ASP A 4 31.81 -1.89 -29.59
N SER A 5 32.03 -0.63 -29.20
CA SER A 5 31.23 0.06 -28.18
C SER A 5 29.80 0.22 -28.66
N ASN A 6 29.60 0.69 -29.89
CA ASN A 6 28.27 0.86 -30.48
C ASN A 6 27.51 -0.47 -30.58
N ILE A 7 28.17 -1.57 -30.96
CA ILE A 7 27.54 -2.89 -31.04
C ILE A 7 27.10 -3.38 -29.66
N ASN A 8 27.91 -3.16 -28.62
CA ASN A 8 27.58 -3.54 -27.25
C ASN A 8 26.40 -2.71 -26.71
N ASP A 9 26.33 -1.42 -27.02
CA ASP A 9 25.21 -0.55 -26.64
C ASP A 9 23.91 -0.97 -27.34
N ILE A 10 23.96 -1.33 -28.62
CA ILE A 10 22.82 -1.85 -29.36
C ILE A 10 22.33 -3.17 -28.74
N LYS A 11 23.23 -4.11 -28.42
CA LYS A 11 22.86 -5.37 -27.76
C LYS A 11 22.20 -5.13 -26.40
N LYS A 12 22.74 -4.21 -25.59
CA LYS A 12 22.17 -3.85 -24.28
C LYS A 12 20.77 -3.25 -24.42
N ASN A 13 20.56 -2.38 -25.41
CA ASN A 13 19.25 -1.79 -25.69
C ASN A 13 18.24 -2.84 -26.16
N LEU A 14 18.65 -3.77 -27.04
CA LEU A 14 17.79 -4.87 -27.49
C LEU A 14 17.38 -5.81 -26.36
N LEU A 15 18.31 -6.13 -25.45
CA LEU A 15 18.01 -6.92 -24.25
C LEU A 15 17.00 -6.20 -23.36
N LYS A 16 17.20 -4.90 -23.11
CA LYS A 16 16.28 -4.07 -22.31
C LYS A 16 14.89 -3.96 -22.95
N LEU A 17 14.81 -3.84 -24.29
CA LEU A 17 13.53 -3.83 -25.01
C LEU A 17 12.83 -5.19 -24.95
N LYS A 18 13.57 -6.29 -25.04
CA LYS A 18 13.02 -7.65 -24.87
C LYS A 18 12.47 -7.86 -23.46
N GLU A 19 13.18 -7.39 -22.44
CA GLU A 19 12.70 -7.40 -21.05
C GLU A 19 11.43 -6.54 -20.87
N LEU A 20 11.37 -5.36 -21.49
CA LEU A 20 10.19 -4.49 -21.45
C LEU A 20 8.98 -5.12 -22.15
N ASN A 21 9.19 -5.72 -23.31
CA ASN A 21 8.13 -6.37 -24.09
C ASN A 21 7.59 -7.65 -23.42
N ASN A 22 8.43 -8.30 -22.59
CA ASN A 22 8.06 -9.47 -21.82
C ASN A 22 7.50 -9.13 -20.42
N LYS A 23 7.21 -7.85 -20.12
CA LYS A 23 6.60 -7.49 -18.83
C LYS A 23 5.19 -8.07 -18.73
N GLN A 24 5.03 -8.99 -17.79
CA GLN A 24 3.73 -9.61 -17.46
C GLN A 24 2.77 -8.65 -16.75
N SER A 25 3.23 -7.46 -16.35
CA SER A 25 2.39 -6.47 -15.66
C SER A 25 2.83 -5.04 -15.96
N HIS A 26 1.87 -4.12 -15.92
CA HIS A 26 2.08 -2.69 -15.98
C HIS A 26 1.69 -2.05 -14.66
N THR A 27 2.58 -1.23 -14.11
CA THR A 27 2.30 -0.47 -12.89
C THR A 27 1.87 0.95 -13.27
N ILE A 28 0.67 1.33 -12.86
CA ILE A 28 0.18 2.70 -12.98
C ILE A 28 0.37 3.38 -11.63
N CYS A 29 1.01 4.54 -11.61
CA CYS A 29 1.21 5.34 -10.41
C CYS A 29 0.25 6.55 -10.44
N ILE A 30 -0.60 6.67 -9.43
CA ILE A 30 -1.54 7.78 -9.29
C ILE A 30 -1.04 8.70 -8.18
N VAL A 31 -0.69 9.93 -8.53
CA VAL A 31 -0.16 10.94 -7.61
C VAL A 31 -0.93 12.25 -7.73
N GLY A 32 -0.95 13.05 -6.68
CA GLY A 32 -1.66 14.32 -6.64
C GLY A 32 -1.89 14.81 -5.22
N LEU A 33 -2.29 16.07 -5.07
CA LEU A 33 -2.54 16.70 -3.78
C LEU A 33 -3.66 15.99 -3.00
N GLU A 34 -3.66 16.17 -1.68
CA GLU A 34 -4.78 15.74 -0.84
C GLU A 34 -6.09 16.33 -1.37
N LYS A 35 -7.18 15.55 -1.32
CA LYS A 35 -8.52 15.93 -1.84
C LYS A 35 -8.64 16.14 -3.35
N ALA A 36 -7.62 15.81 -4.15
CA ALA A 36 -7.69 15.87 -5.62
C ALA A 36 -8.57 14.77 -6.28
N GLY A 37 -9.30 13.96 -5.51
CA GLY A 37 -10.19 12.92 -6.05
C GLY A 37 -9.51 11.61 -6.45
N LYS A 38 -8.26 11.35 -6.01
CA LYS A 38 -7.51 10.12 -6.35
C LYS A 38 -8.25 8.83 -5.95
N SER A 39 -8.72 8.74 -4.71
CA SER A 39 -9.49 7.56 -4.23
C SER A 39 -10.80 7.41 -5.00
N THR A 40 -11.49 8.52 -5.27
CA THR A 40 -12.72 8.53 -6.07
C THR A 40 -12.49 8.00 -7.49
N PHE A 41 -11.40 8.42 -8.13
CA PHE A 41 -11.00 7.92 -9.45
C PHE A 41 -10.69 6.41 -9.43
N ILE A 42 -9.95 5.94 -8.43
CA ILE A 42 -9.63 4.52 -8.28
C ILE A 42 -10.90 3.70 -8.05
N ASN A 43 -11.81 4.14 -7.18
CA ASN A 43 -13.08 3.46 -6.93
C ASN A 43 -13.96 3.40 -8.19
N ALA A 44 -14.01 4.50 -8.95
CA ALA A 44 -14.72 4.53 -10.23
C ALA A 44 -14.10 3.56 -11.26
N LEU A 45 -12.77 3.49 -11.33
CA LEU A 45 -12.05 2.54 -12.19
C LEU A 45 -12.34 1.08 -11.82
N LEU A 46 -12.48 0.78 -10.53
CA LEU A 46 -12.80 -0.56 -10.03
C LEU A 46 -14.30 -0.90 -10.11
N GLY A 47 -15.16 0.11 -10.23
CA GLY A 47 -16.62 -0.03 -10.24
C GLY A 47 -17.26 -0.28 -8.87
N TYR A 48 -16.54 -0.02 -7.76
CA TYR A 48 -17.05 -0.12 -6.39
C TYR A 48 -16.21 0.71 -5.41
N GLU A 49 -16.75 1.02 -4.24
CA GLU A 49 -16.05 1.77 -3.19
C GLU A 49 -15.08 0.89 -2.40
N LEU A 50 -13.80 0.85 -2.82
CA LEU A 50 -12.74 0.14 -2.12
C LEU A 50 -11.98 1.05 -1.14
N LEU A 51 -11.50 2.18 -1.65
CA LEU A 51 -10.71 3.15 -0.90
C LEU A 51 -11.63 4.17 -0.21
N PRO A 52 -11.23 4.70 0.95
CA PRO A 52 -12.01 5.73 1.63
C PRO A 52 -12.08 7.00 0.76
N THR A 53 -13.29 7.55 0.63
CA THR A 53 -13.60 8.76 -0.15
C THR A 53 -13.90 9.98 0.73
N ALA A 54 -14.17 9.77 2.03
CA ALA A 54 -14.51 10.83 2.98
C ALA A 54 -13.31 11.72 3.34
N SER A 55 -13.59 12.97 3.74
CA SER A 55 -12.64 14.08 3.88
C SER A 55 -11.60 13.96 5.01
N GLU A 56 -11.63 12.90 5.80
CA GLU A 56 -10.60 12.62 6.81
C GLU A 56 -9.32 12.20 6.07
N ARG A 57 -8.21 12.93 6.30
CA ARG A 57 -6.93 12.83 5.59
C ARG A 57 -6.72 11.54 4.79
N CYS A 58 -7.08 11.58 3.51
CA CYS A 58 -7.01 10.40 2.67
C CYS A 58 -5.63 10.27 2.02
N THR A 59 -4.91 9.23 2.43
CA THR A 59 -3.77 8.57 1.77
C THR A 59 -2.41 9.29 1.79
N GLN A 60 -1.78 9.32 2.97
CA GLN A 60 -0.33 9.48 3.13
C GLN A 60 0.41 8.13 3.06
N ILE A 61 -0.29 7.02 3.35
CA ILE A 61 0.26 5.66 3.32
C ILE A 61 0.29 5.14 1.88
N ARG A 62 1.42 4.54 1.49
CA ARG A 62 1.58 3.90 0.20
C ARG A 62 0.56 2.76 0.06
N THR A 63 -0.43 2.95 -0.81
CA THR A 63 -1.46 1.94 -1.09
C THR A 63 -1.23 1.36 -2.48
N VAL A 64 -1.15 0.05 -2.58
CA VAL A 64 -0.88 -0.67 -3.83
C VAL A 64 -2.05 -1.58 -4.12
N LEU A 65 -2.62 -1.49 -5.32
CA LEU A 65 -3.65 -2.41 -5.77
C LEU A 65 -3.03 -3.46 -6.69
N LYS A 66 -3.35 -4.72 -6.46
CA LYS A 66 -2.83 -5.88 -7.20
C LYS A 66 -3.98 -6.82 -7.61
N PRO A 67 -3.86 -7.57 -8.72
CA PRO A 67 -4.75 -8.69 -8.98
C PRO A 67 -4.64 -9.76 -7.89
N THR A 68 -5.67 -10.58 -7.72
CA THR A 68 -5.65 -11.73 -6.81
C THR A 68 -4.68 -12.83 -7.26
N PHE A 69 -4.41 -13.79 -6.37
CA PHE A 69 -3.60 -14.98 -6.68
C PHE A 69 -4.46 -16.05 -7.38
N GLU A 70 -3.83 -16.90 -8.19
CA GLU A 70 -4.49 -17.92 -9.01
C GLU A 70 -5.30 -18.96 -8.22
N ASP A 71 -4.88 -19.31 -6.98
CA ASP A 71 -5.32 -20.55 -6.32
C ASP A 71 -6.09 -20.37 -4.98
N ASP A 72 -6.48 -19.15 -4.59
CA ASP A 72 -7.01 -18.92 -3.23
C ASP A 72 -8.56 -18.78 -3.18
N GLY A 73 -9.24 -18.62 -4.31
CA GLY A 73 -10.68 -18.33 -4.36
C GLY A 73 -11.09 -17.01 -3.67
N GLN A 74 -10.16 -16.30 -3.04
CA GLN A 74 -10.39 -15.03 -2.36
C GLN A 74 -10.55 -13.91 -3.39
N GLN A 75 -11.71 -13.26 -3.38
CA GLN A 75 -12.03 -12.14 -4.27
C GLN A 75 -11.40 -10.82 -3.80
N LEU A 76 -11.16 -10.68 -2.49
CA LEU A 76 -10.58 -9.49 -1.88
C LEU A 76 -9.80 -9.88 -0.62
N PHE A 77 -8.56 -9.41 -0.49
CA PHE A 77 -7.80 -9.43 0.75
C PHE A 77 -6.75 -8.33 0.72
N ALA A 78 -6.11 -8.07 1.86
CA ALA A 78 -5.02 -7.11 1.92
C ALA A 78 -3.90 -7.55 2.83
N THR A 79 -2.70 -7.06 2.55
CA THR A 79 -1.55 -7.16 3.44
C THR A 79 -1.19 -5.77 3.92
N VAL A 80 -1.07 -5.60 5.23
CA VAL A 80 -0.55 -4.38 5.84
C VAL A 80 0.88 -4.68 6.26
N LYS A 81 1.83 -3.88 5.78
CA LYS A 81 3.25 -3.95 6.14
C LYS A 81 3.61 -2.75 7.00
N PHE A 82 4.20 -3.00 8.15
CA PHE A 82 4.69 -1.98 9.06
C PHE A 82 6.13 -1.60 8.72
N TYR A 83 6.55 -0.41 9.18
CA TYR A 83 7.97 -0.08 9.24
C TYR A 83 8.68 -1.02 10.20
N ASP A 84 9.92 -1.39 9.90
CA ASP A 84 10.78 -2.03 10.90
C ASP A 84 11.20 -1.00 11.98
N ASP A 85 11.94 -1.45 13.00
CA ASP A 85 12.34 -0.58 14.10
C ASP A 85 13.27 0.55 13.72
N GLN A 86 14.13 0.36 12.73
CA GLN A 86 15.04 1.39 12.27
C GLN A 86 14.28 2.42 11.44
N GLU A 87 13.46 1.95 10.49
CA GLU A 87 12.61 2.79 9.66
C GLU A 87 11.64 3.61 10.53
N PHE A 88 10.96 2.97 11.48
CA PHE A 88 10.03 3.64 12.38
C PHE A 88 10.70 4.76 13.16
N ARG A 89 11.88 4.52 13.75
CA ARG A 89 12.63 5.56 14.48
C ARG A 89 12.93 6.77 13.59
N VAL A 90 13.42 6.52 12.37
CA VAL A 90 13.73 7.59 11.42
C VAL A 90 12.48 8.43 11.09
N PHE A 91 11.33 7.79 10.85
CA PHE A 91 10.09 8.52 10.56
C PHE A 91 9.52 9.22 11.80
N PHE A 92 9.61 8.59 12.97
CA PHE A 92 9.15 9.13 14.25
C PHE A 92 9.90 10.40 14.65
N ASP A 93 11.22 10.40 14.48
CA ASP A 93 12.07 11.57 14.78
C ASP A 93 11.79 12.73 13.82
N LYS A 94 11.44 12.42 12.57
CA LYS A 94 11.07 13.40 11.53
C LYS A 94 9.62 13.89 11.63
N MET A 95 8.82 13.34 12.54
CA MET A 95 7.45 13.81 12.71
C MET A 95 7.45 15.31 13.02
N THR A 96 6.65 16.06 12.26
CA THR A 96 6.49 17.48 12.43
C THR A 96 5.10 17.81 12.97
N LYS A 97 5.04 18.97 13.61
CA LYS A 97 3.81 19.59 14.07
C LYS A 97 2.98 20.03 12.87
N LYS A 98 1.66 19.83 12.92
CA LYS A 98 0.73 20.33 11.91
C LYS A 98 0.46 21.82 12.09
N THR A 99 -0.01 22.45 11.02
CA THR A 99 -0.29 23.89 10.99
C THR A 99 -1.34 24.32 12.03
N ASP A 100 -2.30 23.44 12.33
CA ASP A 100 -3.44 23.65 13.22
C ASP A 100 -3.25 23.06 14.63
N GLU A 101 -2.09 22.45 14.90
CA GLU A 101 -1.77 21.79 16.15
C GLU A 101 -1.08 22.76 17.14
N ASN A 102 -1.10 22.48 18.44
CA ASN A 102 -0.25 23.13 19.45
C ASN A 102 0.82 22.16 19.99
N GLN A 103 1.78 22.62 20.79
CA GLN A 103 2.88 21.76 21.27
C GLN A 103 2.37 20.57 22.10
N GLN A 104 1.41 20.81 23.00
CA GLN A 104 0.83 19.75 23.83
C GLN A 104 0.10 18.69 22.99
N GLN A 105 -0.66 19.10 21.97
CA GLN A 105 -1.33 18.20 21.05
C GLN A 105 -0.33 17.39 20.22
N PHE A 106 0.78 18.00 19.82
CA PHE A 106 1.87 17.31 19.12
C PHE A 106 2.52 16.24 19.98
N ASP A 107 2.84 16.57 21.23
CA ASP A 107 3.43 15.62 22.18
C ASP A 107 2.47 14.48 22.50
N GLN A 108 1.17 14.78 22.68
CA GLN A 108 0.12 13.77 22.85
C GLN A 108 0.01 12.85 21.63
N ARG A 109 0.07 13.40 20.41
CA ARG A 109 0.03 12.61 19.18
C ARG A 109 1.26 11.73 19.04
N LYS A 110 2.46 12.22 19.36
CA LYS A 110 3.68 11.40 19.43
C LYS A 110 3.53 10.26 20.43
N GLY A 111 2.98 10.53 21.62
CA GLY A 111 2.69 9.51 22.63
C GLY A 111 1.76 8.42 22.11
N LYS A 112 0.63 8.80 21.50
CA LYS A 112 -0.31 7.85 20.88
C LYS A 112 0.32 6.99 19.79
N VAL A 113 1.20 7.56 18.98
CA VAL A 113 1.92 6.81 17.93
C VAL A 113 2.84 5.75 18.53
N MET A 114 3.58 6.08 19.60
CA MET A 114 4.42 5.11 20.30
C MET A 114 3.60 4.00 20.96
N GLU A 115 2.52 4.35 21.65
CA GLU A 115 1.63 3.38 22.30
C GLU A 115 1.02 2.41 21.28
N GLU A 116 0.45 2.93 20.20
CA GLU A 116 -0.17 2.09 19.16
C GLU A 116 0.88 1.23 18.43
N ARG A 117 2.12 1.73 18.25
CA ARG A 117 3.23 0.95 17.67
C ARG A 117 3.53 -0.29 18.52
N GLU A 118 3.59 -0.15 19.84
CA GLU A 118 3.84 -1.28 20.75
C GLU A 118 2.67 -2.27 20.77
N ILE A 119 1.43 -1.77 20.76
CA ILE A 119 0.23 -2.62 20.65
C ILE A 119 0.26 -3.43 19.34
N ILE A 120 0.61 -2.79 18.22
CA ILE A 120 0.72 -3.45 16.91
C ILE A 120 1.81 -4.50 16.93
N LYS A 121 3.01 -4.18 17.43
CA LYS A 121 4.11 -5.14 17.53
C LYS A 121 3.74 -6.37 18.35
N GLY A 122 3.05 -6.16 19.47
CA GLY A 122 2.56 -7.26 20.31
C GLY A 122 1.52 -8.13 19.60
N LYS A 123 0.64 -7.53 18.78
CA LYS A 123 -0.39 -8.26 18.01
C LYS A 123 0.17 -8.95 16.76
N PHE A 124 1.16 -8.35 16.12
CA PHE A 124 1.67 -8.75 14.81
C PHE A 124 3.21 -8.75 14.80
N PRO A 125 3.85 -9.80 15.35
CA PRO A 125 5.30 -9.87 15.45
C PRO A 125 6.00 -9.92 14.08
N GLU A 126 5.32 -10.41 13.04
CA GLU A 126 5.89 -10.59 11.69
C GLU A 126 6.03 -9.29 10.86
N GLU A 127 5.87 -8.10 11.45
CA GLU A 127 5.89 -6.78 10.76
C GLU A 127 4.91 -6.65 9.58
N HIS A 128 4.05 -7.65 9.38
CA HIS A 128 2.96 -7.64 8.42
C HIS A 128 1.83 -8.56 8.89
N PHE A 129 0.61 -8.29 8.42
CA PHE A 129 -0.52 -9.19 8.63
C PHE A 129 -1.49 -9.15 7.45
N TYR A 130 -2.32 -10.18 7.38
CA TYR A 130 -3.35 -10.34 6.35
C TYR A 130 -4.71 -9.91 6.89
N ILE A 131 -5.42 -9.09 6.13
CA ILE A 131 -6.85 -8.81 6.31
C ILE A 131 -7.58 -9.76 5.36
N THR A 132 -8.20 -10.79 5.92
CA THR A 132 -8.99 -11.80 5.19
C THR A 132 -10.36 -11.95 5.84
N GLY A 133 -11.37 -12.30 5.03
CA GLY A 133 -12.70 -12.66 5.51
C GLY A 133 -12.81 -14.18 5.65
N ARG A 134 -13.30 -14.66 6.80
CA ARG A 134 -13.82 -16.03 6.93
C ARG A 134 -15.31 -15.93 7.22
N ILE A 135 -16.14 -16.48 6.32
CA ILE A 135 -17.62 -16.67 6.36
C ILE A 135 -18.46 -15.59 5.64
N ASP A 136 -19.17 -16.01 4.56
CA ASP A 136 -20.09 -15.32 3.63
C ASP A 136 -19.62 -14.10 2.79
N GLU A 137 -19.57 -14.24 1.46
CA GLU A 137 -18.92 -13.33 0.48
C GLU A 137 -19.30 -11.83 0.61
N ASN A 138 -20.59 -11.49 0.71
CA ASN A 138 -21.02 -10.08 0.73
C ASN A 138 -20.74 -9.38 2.06
N ARG A 139 -20.87 -10.08 3.20
CA ARG A 139 -20.53 -9.52 4.51
C ARG A 139 -19.01 -9.45 4.73
N GLN A 140 -18.24 -10.36 4.12
CA GLN A 140 -16.78 -10.33 4.16
C GLN A 140 -16.21 -9.07 3.51
N ARG A 141 -16.67 -8.74 2.30
CA ARG A 141 -16.11 -7.61 1.53
C ARG A 141 -16.23 -6.31 2.31
N ALA A 142 -17.40 -6.04 2.89
CA ALA A 142 -17.64 -4.88 3.74
C ALA A 142 -16.73 -4.89 4.98
N GLY A 143 -16.60 -6.03 5.67
CA GLY A 143 -15.73 -6.14 6.85
C GLY A 143 -14.24 -5.92 6.55
N ILE A 144 -13.76 -6.41 5.40
CA ILE A 144 -12.38 -6.18 4.93
C ILE A 144 -12.17 -4.70 4.61
N ILE A 145 -13.14 -4.06 3.93
CA ILE A 145 -13.11 -2.63 3.59
C ILE A 145 -13.09 -1.78 4.86
N ASP A 146 -13.94 -2.06 5.84
CA ASP A 146 -13.96 -1.33 7.12
C ASP A 146 -12.63 -1.43 7.87
N GLN A 147 -12.05 -2.64 7.95
CA GLN A 147 -10.73 -2.83 8.55
C GLN A 147 -9.64 -2.06 7.78
N LEU A 148 -9.66 -2.12 6.45
CA LEU A 148 -8.74 -1.38 5.59
C LEU A 148 -8.84 0.13 5.81
N HIS A 149 -10.05 0.67 5.87
CA HIS A 149 -10.30 2.09 6.04
C HIS A 149 -9.69 2.58 7.34
N LYS A 150 -9.83 1.82 8.44
CA LYS A 150 -9.20 2.15 9.73
C LYS A 150 -7.69 2.37 9.59
N TYR A 151 -7.00 1.52 8.83
CA TYR A 151 -5.55 1.64 8.63
C TYR A 151 -5.15 2.71 7.62
N ILE A 152 -5.98 2.96 6.60
CA ILE A 152 -5.70 3.96 5.56
C ILE A 152 -5.94 5.39 6.07
N THR A 153 -6.99 5.61 6.87
CA THR A 153 -7.40 6.95 7.33
C THR A 153 -6.86 7.29 8.72
N GLY A 154 -6.48 6.29 9.52
CA GLY A 154 -6.02 6.50 10.89
C GLY A 154 -4.73 7.32 10.94
N GLU A 155 -4.82 8.50 11.55
CA GLU A 155 -3.72 9.46 11.65
C GLU A 155 -2.45 8.92 12.32
N VAL A 156 -2.63 8.03 13.28
CA VAL A 156 -1.53 7.35 13.97
C VAL A 156 -0.81 6.38 13.02
N TYR A 157 -1.58 5.63 12.22
CA TYR A 157 -1.05 4.57 11.37
C TYR A 157 -0.18 5.08 10.22
N VAL A 158 -0.33 6.34 9.81
CA VAL A 158 0.55 6.96 8.81
C VAL A 158 2.03 6.88 9.18
N ASN A 159 2.36 6.91 10.47
CA ASN A 159 3.74 6.88 10.95
C ASN A 159 4.21 5.45 11.29
N ILE A 160 3.34 4.45 11.16
CA ILE A 160 3.59 3.06 11.58
C ILE A 160 3.56 2.11 10.37
N ILE A 161 2.64 2.36 9.44
CA ILE A 161 2.43 1.52 8.27
C ILE A 161 3.28 2.03 7.11
N LYS A 162 4.07 1.12 6.56
CA LYS A 162 4.90 1.34 5.39
C LYS A 162 4.10 1.20 4.10
N GLU A 163 3.26 0.18 4.02
CA GLU A 163 2.51 -0.14 2.82
C GLU A 163 1.23 -0.92 3.14
N ILE A 164 0.17 -0.62 2.39
CA ILE A 164 -1.03 -1.45 2.32
C ILE A 164 -1.14 -1.96 0.90
N ALA A 165 -1.02 -3.27 0.70
CA ALA A 165 -1.28 -3.90 -0.59
C ALA A 165 -2.64 -4.59 -0.57
N ILE A 166 -3.55 -4.14 -1.43
CA ILE A 166 -4.90 -4.67 -1.58
C ILE A 166 -4.94 -5.52 -2.84
N TYR A 167 -5.42 -6.74 -2.71
CA TYR A 167 -5.53 -7.72 -3.78
C TYR A 167 -7.01 -7.89 -4.12
N THR A 168 -7.40 -7.62 -5.36
CA THR A 168 -8.79 -7.64 -5.80
C THR A 168 -8.96 -8.27 -7.17
N ASP A 169 -10.02 -9.04 -7.31
CA ASP A 169 -10.51 -9.64 -8.56
C ASP A 169 -10.98 -8.62 -9.61
N ARG A 170 -11.16 -7.35 -9.21
CA ARG A 170 -11.55 -6.27 -10.11
C ARG A 170 -10.40 -5.68 -10.93
N LEU A 171 -9.16 -6.11 -10.67
CA LEU A 171 -8.03 -5.78 -11.53
C LEU A 171 -7.78 -6.92 -12.53
N PRO A 172 -7.56 -6.61 -13.82
CA PRO A 172 -7.32 -7.63 -14.83
C PRO A 172 -5.96 -8.32 -14.64
N GLY A 173 -5.90 -9.59 -15.06
CA GLY A 173 -4.71 -10.44 -14.93
C GLY A 173 -4.70 -11.22 -13.62
N MET A 174 -3.65 -12.02 -13.41
CA MET A 174 -3.46 -12.80 -12.19
C MET A 174 -2.05 -12.55 -11.63
N TYR A 175 -1.96 -12.34 -10.33
CA TYR A 175 -0.67 -12.09 -9.69
C TYR A 175 0.03 -13.44 -9.47
N SER A 176 1.02 -13.75 -10.30
CA SER A 176 1.86 -14.93 -10.09
C SER A 176 2.70 -14.72 -8.82
N LYS A 177 2.46 -15.52 -7.76
CA LYS A 177 3.42 -15.66 -6.67
C LYS A 177 4.69 -16.21 -7.31
N ARG A 178 5.68 -15.38 -7.60
CA ARG A 178 7.04 -15.88 -7.84
C ARG A 178 7.38 -16.70 -6.60
N ARG A 179 7.51 -18.03 -6.77
CA ARG A 179 8.17 -18.87 -5.78
C ARG A 179 9.51 -18.19 -5.50
N MET A 180 9.69 -17.71 -4.28
CA MET A 180 11.03 -17.45 -3.76
C MET A 180 11.68 -18.83 -3.70
N ASN A 181 12.44 -19.14 -4.74
CA ASN A 181 13.41 -20.22 -4.72
C ASN A 181 14.67 -19.73 -4.02
#